data_AF-A0A9E2ADZ0-F1
#
_entry.id   AF-A0A9E2ADZ0-F1
#
_cell.length_a   1.000
_cell.length_b   1.000
_cell.length_c   1.000
_cell.angle_alpha   90.00
_cell.angle_beta   90.00
_cell.angle_gamma   90.00
#
_symmetry.space_group_name_H-M   'P 1'
#
loop_
_entity.id
_entity.type
_entity.pdbx_description
1 polymer ?
#
loop_
_entity_poly.entity_id
_entity_poly.type
_entity_poly.pdbx_seq_one_letter_code
_entity_poly.pdbx_strand_id
1 'polypeptide(L)' 'MRAGRVVTREDLLTDIWGYGWSDSKTLDQHIRRLRRKLETDDSSPRIETIRGVGYRIVE' A
#
# COMPACT_ATOMS: atom_id res chain seq x y z
N MET A 1 -16.27 2.81 5.66
CA MET A 1 -15.40 1.62 5.59
C MET A 1 -14.85 1.52 4.18
N ARG A 2 -13.53 1.60 3.97
CA ARG A 2 -12.88 1.38 2.64
C ARG A 2 -12.16 0.03 2.57
N ALA A 3 -12.38 -0.87 3.54
CA ALA A 3 -11.88 -2.24 3.48
C ALA A 3 -12.34 -2.87 2.16
N GLY A 4 -11.39 -3.45 1.42
CA GLY A 4 -11.66 -4.03 0.09
C GLY A 4 -11.47 -3.10 -1.12
N ARG A 5 -11.32 -1.78 -0.96
CA ARG A 5 -11.07 -0.87 -2.10
C ARG A 5 -9.59 -0.87 -2.49
N VAL A 6 -9.32 -0.98 -3.79
CA VAL A 6 -7.97 -0.78 -4.34
C VAL A 6 -7.68 0.72 -4.38
N VAL A 7 -6.52 1.11 -3.82
CA VAL A 7 -5.98 2.46 -3.88
C VAL A 7 -4.74 2.43 -4.76
N THR A 8 -4.65 3.33 -5.73
CA THR A 8 -3.52 3.34 -6.67
C THR A 8 -2.25 3.85 -6.01
N ARG A 9 -1.09 3.56 -6.60
CA ARG A 9 0.18 4.13 -6.12
C ARG A 9 0.18 5.65 -6.23
N GLU A 10 -0.37 6.19 -7.31
CA GLU A 10 -0.44 7.63 -7.56
C GLU A 10 -1.30 8.34 -6.51
N ASP A 11 -2.47 7.78 -6.19
CA ASP A 11 -3.34 8.31 -5.12
C ASP A 11 -2.61 8.30 -3.78
N LEU A 12 -1.97 7.17 -3.41
CA LEU A 12 -1.22 7.07 -2.15
C LEU A 12 -0.06 8.04 -2.09
N LEU A 13 0.67 8.23 -3.19
CA LEU A 13 1.77 9.17 -3.26
C LEU A 13 1.28 10.61 -3.11
N THR A 14 0.19 10.95 -3.79
CA THR A 14 -0.42 12.28 -3.74
C THR A 14 -0.99 12.58 -2.36
N ASP A 15 -1.69 11.63 -1.73
CA ASP A 15 -2.30 11.82 -0.41
C ASP A 15 -1.26 11.95 0.71
N ILE A 16 -0.12 11.25 0.62
CA ILE A 16 0.90 11.22 1.68
C ILE A 16 1.95 12.33 1.50
N TRP A 17 2.42 12.56 0.27
CA TRP A 17 3.53 13.48 -0.02
C TRP A 17 3.13 14.71 -0.84
N GLY A 18 1.93 14.72 -1.44
CA GLY A 18 1.46 15.80 -2.31
C GLY A 18 1.79 15.59 -3.78
N TYR A 19 1.29 16.52 -4.61
CA TYR A 19 1.41 16.48 -6.06
C TYR A 19 2.88 16.68 -6.51
N GLY A 20 3.36 15.87 -7.45
CA GLY A 20 4.73 15.94 -7.99
C GLY A 20 5.71 14.91 -7.40
N TRP A 21 5.29 14.10 -6.43
CA TRP A 21 6.08 12.99 -5.94
C TRP A 21 5.83 11.71 -6.76
N SER A 22 6.84 11.25 -7.51
CA SER A 22 6.70 10.10 -8.42
C SER A 22 7.48 8.87 -8.00
N ASP A 23 8.16 8.87 -6.85
CA ASP A 23 8.99 7.74 -6.45
C ASP A 23 8.15 6.63 -5.79
N SER A 24 7.66 5.72 -6.62
CA SER A 24 6.95 4.52 -6.19
C SER A 24 7.81 3.56 -5.37
N LYS A 25 9.15 3.60 -5.48
CA LYS A 25 10.02 2.71 -4.68
C LYS A 25 9.97 3.06 -3.21
N THR A 26 9.91 4.35 -2.88
CA THR A 26 9.74 4.83 -1.52
C THR A 26 8.42 4.31 -0.94
N LEU A 27 7.31 4.43 -1.67
CA LEU A 27 6.01 3.86 -1.26
C LEU A 27 6.12 2.36 -0.98
N ASP A 28 6.70 1.59 -1.90
CA ASP A 28 6.83 0.14 -1.76
C ASP A 28 7.65 -0.24 -0.49
N GLN A 29 8.70 0.52 -0.16
CA GLN A 29 9.48 0.32 1.05
C GLN A 29 8.69 0.63 2.33
N HIS A 30 7.87 1.67 2.30
CA HIS A 30 6.97 1.99 3.41
C HIS A 30 5.92 0.90 3.61
N ILE A 31 5.32 0.37 2.53
CA ILE A 31 4.39 -0.76 2.61
C ILE A 31 5.08 -2.00 3.18
N ARG A 32 6.29 -2.35 2.71
CA ARG A 32 7.07 -3.46 3.27
C ARG A 32 7.34 -3.30 4.77
N ARG A 33 7.66 -2.08 5.22
CA ARG A 33 7.85 -1.79 6.65
C ARG A 33 6.55 -1.93 7.44
N LEU A 34 5.43 -1.51 6.86
CA LEU A 34 4.11 -1.60 7.49
C LEU A 34 3.67 -3.05 7.64
N ARG A 35 3.81 -3.87 6.59
CA ARG A 35 3.56 -5.32 6.64
C ARG A 35 4.32 -5.99 7.78
N ARG A 36 5.63 -5.76 7.89
CA ARG A 36 6.45 -6.31 9.00
C ARG A 36 5.98 -5.92 10.40
N LYS A 37 5.23 -4.82 10.55
CA LYS A 37 4.69 -4.38 11.85
C LYS A 37 3.27 -4.90 12.11
N LEU A 38 2.48 -5.10 11.06
CA LEU A 38 1.04 -5.43 11.16
C LEU A 38 0.75 -6.91 10.91
N GLU A 39 1.61 -7.59 10.16
CA GLU A 39 1.44 -8.97 9.71
C GLU A 39 2.47 -9.83 10.43
N THR A 40 1.97 -10.81 11.19
CA THR A 40 2.81 -11.82 11.88
C THR A 40 3.09 -13.05 11.01
N ASP A 41 2.32 -13.24 9.94
CA ASP A 41 2.45 -14.37 9.01
C ASP A 41 2.06 -13.94 7.58
N ASP A 42 2.79 -14.48 6.60
CA ASP A 42 2.61 -14.17 5.17
C ASP A 42 1.39 -14.90 4.55
N SER A 43 0.82 -15.88 5.26
CA SER A 43 -0.31 -16.67 4.76
C SER A 43 -1.65 -15.91 4.73
N SER A 44 -1.77 -14.80 5.48
CA SER A 44 -2.95 -13.94 5.50
C SER A 44 -2.54 -12.46 5.57
N PRO A 45 -2.07 -11.88 4.45
CA PRO A 45 -1.59 -10.51 4.43
C PRO A 45 -2.74 -9.53 4.61
N ARG A 46 -2.66 -8.62 5.59
CA ARG A 46 -3.64 -7.55 5.81
C ARG A 46 -3.58 -6.47 4.73
N ILE A 47 -2.44 -6.35 4.05
CA ILE A 47 -2.23 -5.44 2.93
C ILE A 47 -1.87 -6.27 1.70
N GLU A 48 -2.72 -6.27 0.69
CA GLU A 48 -2.48 -6.97 -0.57
C GLU A 48 -1.86 -6.05 -1.63
N THR A 49 -0.95 -6.61 -2.43
CA THR A 49 -0.42 -5.93 -3.61
C THR A 49 -1.26 -6.29 -4.83
N ILE A 50 -1.92 -5.29 -5.43
CA ILE A 50 -2.53 -5.43 -6.75
C ILE A 50 -1.48 -5.00 -7.78
N ARG A 51 -0.86 -5.99 -8.44
CA ARG A 51 0.25 -5.77 -9.39
C ARG A 51 -0.17 -4.78 -10.48
N GLY A 52 0.69 -3.80 -10.76
CA GLY A 52 0.43 -2.75 -11.75
C GLY A 52 -0.56 -1.66 -11.30
N VAL A 53 -1.28 -1.83 -10.18
CA VAL A 53 -2.32 -0.88 -9.74
C VAL A 53 -1.93 -0.19 -8.43
N GLY A 54 -1.76 -0.96 -7.35
CA GLY A 54 -1.53 -0.38 -6.03
C GLY A 54 -1.79 -1.39 -4.92
N TYR A 55 -2.51 -0.95 -3.89
CA TYR A 55 -2.68 -1.70 -2.66
C TYR A 55 -4.13 -1.75 -2.21
N ARG A 56 -4.44 -2.78 -1.42
CA ARG A 56 -5.76 -2.97 -0.81
C ARG A 56 -5.57 -3.45 0.62
N ILE A 57 -6.37 -2.93 1.54
CA ILE A 57 -6.49 -3.51 2.88
C ILE A 57 -7.55 -4.61 2.84
N VAL A 58 -7.22 -5.77 3.38
CA VAL A 58 -8.11 -6.90 3.60
C VAL A 58 -8.22 -7.15 5.11
N GLU A 59 -9.44 -7.44 5.57
CA GLU A 59 -9.76 -7.78 6.97
C GLU A 59 -9.66 -9.29 7.21
#